data_AF-A0A2N3DM37-F1
#
_entry.id   AF-A0A2N3DM37-F1
#
_cell.length_a   1.000
_cell.length_b   1.000
_cell.length_c   1.000
_cell.angle_alpha   90.00
_cell.angle_beta   90.00
_cell.angle_gamma   90.00
#
_symmetry.space_group_name_H-M   'P 1'
#
loop_
_entity.id
_entity.type
_entity.pdbx_description
1 polymer ?
#
loop_
_entity_poly.entity_id
_entity_poly.type
_entity_poly.pdbx_seq_one_letter_code
_entity_poly.pdbx_strand_id
1 'polypeptide(L)'
;MWSFDAQVGIQAQPITYRAGGRQLVTVIVGWRGSGYGGGPVWEYRQQRRRVLTFALDGRVSLPPADKSEMPFADDPALPVDAAKAAVGRAVYNARCMICHGPGLRASGAAPDLRRSSIPLSRDAMVSVLRDGALRPAGMPDFKDIGLAETEGLQHYIRAEARAAAQR
;
A
#
# COMPACT_ATOMS: atom_id res chain seq x y z
N MET A 1 -13.04 -8.45 -30.77
CA MET A 1 -12.16 -8.12 -29.64
C MET A 1 -12.72 -6.89 -28.92
N TRP A 2 -12.48 -6.75 -27.61
CA TRP A 2 -13.01 -5.68 -26.76
C TRP A 2 -12.05 -5.41 -25.58
N SER A 3 -12.11 -4.21 -24.99
CA SER A 3 -11.34 -3.80 -23.80
C SER A 3 -12.19 -2.95 -22.85
N PHE A 4 -11.78 -2.89 -21.58
CA PHE A 4 -12.47 -2.13 -20.53
C PHE A 4 -11.50 -1.69 -19.45
N ASP A 5 -11.64 -0.45 -18.98
CA ASP A 5 -10.89 0.07 -17.86
C ASP A 5 -11.49 -0.41 -16.53
N ALA A 6 -10.84 -1.40 -15.91
CA ALA A 6 -11.24 -1.94 -14.61
C ALA A 6 -10.91 -1.01 -13.42
N GLN A 7 -10.24 0.12 -13.66
CA GLN A 7 -9.77 1.09 -12.66
C GLN A 7 -8.74 0.56 -11.63
N VAL A 8 -8.34 -0.71 -11.73
CA VAL A 8 -7.32 -1.34 -10.89
C VAL A 8 -6.64 -2.47 -11.65
N GLY A 9 -5.39 -2.77 -11.30
CA GLY A 9 -4.68 -3.94 -11.83
C GLY A 9 -5.43 -5.25 -11.56
N ILE A 10 -5.31 -6.19 -12.49
CA ILE A 10 -5.95 -7.50 -12.43
C ILE A 10 -4.86 -8.57 -12.34
N GLN A 11 -4.87 -9.37 -11.27
CA GLN A 11 -3.98 -10.52 -11.12
C GLN A 11 -4.70 -11.87 -11.28
N ALA A 12 -6.01 -11.88 -11.01
CA ALA A 12 -6.81 -13.09 -11.12
C ALA A 12 -7.14 -13.43 -12.58
N GLN A 13 -7.32 -14.71 -12.83
CA GLN A 13 -7.74 -15.27 -14.10
C GLN A 13 -9.27 -15.12 -14.23
N PRO A 14 -9.78 -14.75 -15.41
CA PRO A 14 -11.22 -14.70 -15.64
C PRO A 14 -11.81 -16.11 -15.73
N ILE A 15 -13.08 -16.24 -15.39
CA ILE A 15 -13.90 -17.43 -15.63
C ILE A 15 -15.09 -17.10 -16.54
N THR A 16 -15.63 -18.10 -17.24
CA THR A 16 -16.86 -17.99 -18.00
C THR A 16 -17.89 -19.02 -17.54
N TYR A 17 -19.17 -18.65 -17.54
CA TYR A 17 -20.27 -19.54 -17.17
C TYR A 17 -21.59 -19.06 -17.79
N ARG A 18 -22.68 -19.83 -17.59
CA ARG A 18 -24.03 -19.44 -17.99
C ARG A 18 -24.94 -19.30 -16.78
N ALA A 19 -25.77 -18.26 -16.76
CA ALA A 19 -26.82 -18.06 -15.77
C ALA A 19 -28.01 -17.33 -16.43
N GLY A 20 -29.23 -17.77 -16.15
CA GLY A 20 -30.44 -17.15 -16.74
C GLY A 20 -30.41 -17.11 -18.27
N GLY A 21 -29.88 -18.15 -18.92
CA GLY A 21 -29.75 -18.24 -20.39
C GLY A 21 -28.61 -17.41 -21.01
N ARG A 22 -27.95 -16.54 -20.24
CA ARG A 22 -26.88 -15.63 -20.72
C ARG A 22 -25.50 -16.20 -20.43
N GLN A 23 -24.55 -16.00 -21.35
CA GLN A 23 -23.12 -16.24 -21.08
C GLN A 23 -22.53 -15.04 -20.35
N LEU A 24 -21.73 -15.31 -19.33
CA LEU A 24 -21.10 -14.33 -18.47
C LEU A 24 -19.59 -14.59 -18.41
N VAL A 25 -18.80 -13.52 -18.40
CA VAL A 25 -17.35 -13.55 -18.11
C VAL A 25 -17.12 -12.78 -16.82
N THR A 26 -16.51 -13.40 -15.82
CA THR A 26 -16.27 -12.78 -14.52
C THR A 26 -14.81 -12.80 -14.15
N VAL A 27 -14.32 -11.70 -13.58
CA VAL A 27 -12.96 -11.56 -13.06
C VAL A 27 -12.95 -10.79 -11.76
N ILE A 28 -12.12 -11.22 -10.83
CA ILE A 28 -11.85 -10.47 -9.60
C ILE A 28 -10.75 -9.47 -9.91
N VAL A 29 -11.05 -8.18 -9.70
CA VAL A 29 -10.10 -7.09 -9.96
C VAL A 29 -9.55 -6.56 -8.63
N GLY A 30 -8.24 -6.36 -8.60
CA GLY A 30 -7.49 -6.02 -7.41
C GLY A 30 -6.02 -6.36 -7.60
N TRP A 31 -5.15 -5.48 -7.12
CA TRP A 31 -3.71 -5.61 -7.27
C TRP A 31 -3.02 -5.81 -5.93
N ARG A 32 -2.19 -6.84 -5.86
CA ARG A 32 -1.29 -7.08 -4.74
C ARG A 32 0.14 -7.25 -5.24
N GLY A 33 0.89 -6.16 -5.25
CA GLY A 33 2.33 -6.15 -5.52
C GLY A 33 3.12 -5.80 -4.27
N SER A 34 4.31 -6.39 -4.13
CA SER A 34 5.26 -6.04 -3.07
C SER A 34 6.05 -4.76 -3.36
N GLY A 35 5.89 -4.15 -4.54
CA GLY A 35 6.61 -2.93 -4.95
C GLY A 35 6.31 -2.53 -6.40
N TYR A 36 6.91 -1.42 -6.85
CA TYR A 36 6.82 -0.95 -8.24
C TYR A 36 7.59 -1.87 -9.20
N GLY A 37 6.89 -2.50 -10.13
CA GLY A 37 7.46 -3.42 -11.12
C GLY A 37 7.57 -2.83 -12.54
N GLY A 38 7.65 -1.50 -12.69
CA GLY A 38 7.71 -0.85 -14.01
C GLY A 38 6.35 -0.50 -14.66
N GLY A 39 5.23 -0.76 -13.97
CA GLY A 39 3.87 -0.38 -14.38
C GLY A 39 3.20 0.56 -13.37
N PRO A 40 1.89 0.83 -13.48
CA PRO A 40 1.20 1.77 -12.58
C PRO A 40 1.38 1.43 -11.09
N VAL A 41 1.54 2.46 -10.24
CA VAL A 41 1.49 2.30 -8.79
C VAL A 41 0.03 2.14 -8.37
N TRP A 42 -0.28 1.04 -7.69
CA TRP A 42 -1.62 0.76 -7.19
C TRP A 42 -1.70 1.05 -5.69
N GLU A 43 -1.98 2.31 -5.33
CA GLU A 43 -2.05 2.76 -3.94
C GLU A 43 -3.07 1.95 -3.12
N TYR A 44 -2.62 1.31 -2.04
CA TYR A 44 -3.40 0.33 -1.28
C TYR A 44 -4.80 0.82 -0.89
N ARG A 45 -4.92 2.09 -0.49
CA ARG A 45 -6.17 2.69 -0.01
C ARG A 45 -7.10 3.17 -1.14
N GLN A 46 -6.58 3.39 -2.34
CA GLN A 46 -7.36 3.87 -3.49
C GLN A 46 -7.87 2.72 -4.35
N GLN A 47 -7.30 1.52 -4.22
CA GLN A 47 -7.76 0.34 -4.95
C GLN A 47 -9.19 -0.05 -4.58
N ARG A 48 -10.12 0.10 -5.53
CA ARG A 48 -11.48 -0.45 -5.43
C ARG A 48 -11.47 -1.90 -5.92
N ARG A 49 -11.31 -2.83 -4.99
CA ARG A 49 -11.38 -4.28 -5.25
C ARG A 49 -12.83 -4.67 -5.56
N ARG A 50 -13.06 -5.36 -6.69
CA ARG A 50 -14.42 -5.69 -7.18
C ARG A 50 -14.46 -7.07 -7.83
N VAL A 51 -15.66 -7.62 -7.92
CA VAL A 51 -15.98 -8.69 -8.88
C VAL A 51 -16.63 -8.01 -10.08
N LEU A 52 -16.01 -8.12 -11.25
CA LEU A 52 -16.55 -7.58 -12.49
C LEU A 52 -17.11 -8.72 -13.32
N THR A 53 -18.39 -8.63 -13.67
CA THR A 53 -19.08 -9.59 -14.53
C THR A 53 -19.56 -8.89 -15.80
N PHE A 54 -19.17 -9.42 -16.94
CA PHE A 54 -19.48 -8.91 -18.27
C PHE A 54 -20.45 -9.84 -18.97
N ALA A 55 -21.35 -9.26 -19.77
CA ALA A 55 -22.29 -9.94 -20.63
C ALA A 55 -22.47 -9.11 -21.91
N LEU A 56 -22.93 -9.74 -22.99
CA LEU A 56 -23.37 -8.98 -24.16
C LEU A 56 -24.47 -8.00 -23.77
N ASP A 57 -24.38 -6.79 -24.35
CA ASP A 57 -25.28 -5.65 -24.15
C ASP A 57 -25.38 -5.12 -22.70
N GLY A 58 -24.41 -5.46 -21.85
CA GLY A 58 -24.29 -4.86 -20.51
C GLY A 58 -24.03 -3.35 -20.57
N ARG A 59 -24.76 -2.58 -19.75
CA ARG A 59 -24.71 -1.09 -19.75
C ARG A 59 -24.26 -0.47 -18.43
N VAL A 60 -23.85 -1.29 -17.47
CA VAL A 60 -23.40 -0.80 -16.16
C VAL A 60 -22.01 -0.18 -16.31
N SER A 61 -21.85 1.04 -15.80
CA SER A 61 -20.56 1.72 -15.68
C SER A 61 -20.02 1.64 -14.26
N LEU A 62 -18.69 1.64 -14.11
CA LEU A 62 -18.08 1.79 -12.80
C LEU A 62 -18.31 3.21 -12.26
N PRO A 63 -18.44 3.38 -10.93
CA PRO A 63 -18.29 4.69 -10.31
C PRO A 63 -16.94 5.33 -10.67
N PRO A 64 -16.81 6.67 -10.66
CA PRO A 64 -15.54 7.33 -10.88
C PRO A 64 -14.44 6.80 -9.96
N ALA A 65 -13.23 6.63 -10.51
CA ALA A 65 -12.06 6.27 -9.74
C ALA A 65 -11.66 7.42 -8.81
N ASP A 66 -11.23 7.10 -7.59
CA ASP A 66 -10.58 8.06 -6.71
C ASP A 66 -9.15 8.28 -7.20
N LYS A 67 -8.84 9.51 -7.60
CA LYS A 67 -7.52 9.93 -8.07
C LYS A 67 -6.82 10.88 -7.10
N SER A 68 -7.35 11.02 -5.88
CA SER A 68 -6.78 11.90 -4.88
C SER A 68 -5.40 11.39 -4.46
N GLU A 69 -4.36 12.20 -4.64
CA GLU A 69 -3.05 11.88 -4.09
C GLU A 69 -2.99 12.32 -2.62
N MET A 70 -2.61 11.39 -1.74
CA MET A 70 -2.37 11.71 -0.33
C MET A 70 -0.96 12.30 -0.21
N PRO A 71 -0.74 13.49 0.35
CA PRO A 71 0.60 14.09 0.42
C PRO A 71 1.57 13.20 1.22
N PHE A 72 2.87 13.37 0.97
CA PHE A 72 3.89 12.78 1.85
C PHE A 72 3.80 13.45 3.23
N ALA A 73 3.92 12.63 4.27
CA ALA A 73 3.87 13.06 5.66
C ALA A 73 5.28 13.46 6.12
N ASP A 74 5.64 14.72 5.88
CA ASP A 74 6.85 15.34 6.43
C ASP A 74 6.47 16.43 7.44
N ASP A 75 7.23 16.49 8.53
CA ASP A 75 7.18 17.56 9.51
C ASP A 75 8.59 18.13 9.69
N PRO A 76 8.90 19.33 9.16
CA PRO A 76 10.22 19.95 9.27
C PRO A 76 10.69 20.16 10.72
N ALA A 77 9.78 20.26 11.68
CA ALA A 77 10.13 20.42 13.10
C ALA A 77 10.71 19.14 13.71
N LEU A 78 10.50 17.99 13.07
CA LEU A 78 11.06 16.70 13.49
C LEU A 78 12.40 16.45 12.78
N PRO A 79 13.54 16.51 13.50
CA PRO A 79 14.84 16.27 12.89
C PRO A 79 15.02 14.80 12.50
N VAL A 80 15.78 14.59 11.42
CA VAL A 80 16.17 13.26 10.95
C VAL A 80 17.63 13.02 11.33
N ASP A 81 17.85 12.02 12.18
CA ASP A 81 19.18 11.49 12.47
C ASP A 81 19.54 10.42 11.42
N ALA A 82 20.58 10.69 10.63
CA ALA A 82 21.02 9.81 9.55
C ALA A 82 21.56 8.46 10.05
N ALA A 83 22.20 8.42 11.22
CA ALA A 83 22.72 7.18 11.78
C ALA A 83 21.57 6.27 12.24
N LYS A 84 20.56 6.84 12.91
CA LYS A 84 19.34 6.10 13.27
C LYS A 84 18.55 5.66 12.04
N ALA A 85 18.45 6.51 11.03
CA ALA A 85 17.81 6.16 9.75
C ALA A 85 18.51 4.98 9.06
N ALA A 86 19.85 4.87 9.15
CA ALA A 86 20.59 3.74 8.60
C ALA A 86 20.23 2.42 9.30
N VAL A 87 20.09 2.43 10.64
CA VAL A 87 19.59 1.28 11.42
C VAL A 87 18.17 0.91 10.98
N GLY A 88 17.28 1.90 10.91
CA GLY A 88 15.90 1.70 10.46
C GLY A 88 15.79 1.12 9.06
N ARG A 89 16.64 1.55 8.14
CA ARG A 89 16.68 1.02 6.76
C ARG A 89 17.02 -0.46 6.74
N ALA A 90 17.97 -0.92 7.56
CA ALA A 90 18.31 -2.33 7.66
C ALA A 90 17.13 -3.17 8.16
N VAL A 91 16.47 -2.71 9.24
CA VAL A 91 15.27 -3.36 9.80
C VAL A 91 14.13 -3.38 8.77
N TYR A 92 13.89 -2.25 8.10
CA TYR A 92 12.85 -2.12 7.08
C TYR A 92 13.03 -3.12 5.94
N ASN A 93 14.26 -3.23 5.41
CA ASN A 93 14.57 -4.16 4.33
C ASN A 93 14.36 -5.62 4.76
N ALA A 94 14.69 -5.96 6.00
CA ALA A 94 14.51 -7.31 6.50
C ALA A 94 13.04 -7.68 6.81
N ARG A 95 12.22 -6.71 7.26
CA ARG A 95 10.93 -7.01 7.90
C ARG A 95 9.70 -6.39 7.23
N CYS A 96 9.86 -5.24 6.56
CA CYS A 96 8.73 -4.40 6.14
C CYS A 96 8.58 -4.33 4.62
N MET A 97 9.69 -4.43 3.87
CA MET A 97 9.77 -4.24 2.42
C MET A 97 8.76 -5.09 1.64
N ILE A 98 8.52 -6.34 2.05
CA ILE A 98 7.65 -7.26 1.29
C ILE A 98 6.21 -6.76 1.17
N CYS A 99 5.74 -5.98 2.14
CA CYS A 99 4.41 -5.39 2.15
C CYS A 99 4.43 -3.91 1.74
N HIS A 100 5.42 -3.16 2.25
CA HIS A 100 5.47 -1.69 2.12
C HIS A 100 6.34 -1.19 0.96
N GLY A 101 6.91 -2.07 0.13
CA GLY A 101 7.69 -1.67 -1.04
C GLY A 101 9.20 -1.60 -0.80
N PRO A 102 10.04 -1.99 -1.77
CA PRO A 102 11.45 -1.64 -1.75
C PRO A 102 11.63 -0.12 -1.65
N GLY A 103 12.48 0.34 -0.74
CA GLY A 103 12.72 1.78 -0.54
C GLY A 103 11.46 2.58 -0.18
N LEU A 104 10.52 1.98 0.57
CA LEU A 104 9.24 2.60 0.97
C LEU A 104 8.30 2.96 -0.19
N ARG A 105 8.52 2.36 -1.38
CA ARG A 105 7.67 2.57 -2.56
C ARG A 105 6.64 1.45 -2.66
N ALA A 106 5.57 1.57 -1.87
CA ALA A 106 4.49 0.59 -1.85
C ALA A 106 3.73 0.52 -3.20
N SER A 107 3.24 -0.66 -3.56
CA SER A 107 2.35 -0.84 -4.73
C SER A 107 1.34 -1.97 -4.49
N GLY A 108 0.49 -1.74 -3.49
CA GLY A 108 -0.78 -2.46 -3.35
C GLY A 108 -0.86 -3.56 -2.31
N ALA A 109 0.25 -4.11 -1.81
CA ALA A 109 0.20 -5.07 -0.70
C ALA A 109 -0.13 -4.41 0.65
N ALA A 110 0.42 -3.23 0.91
CA ALA A 110 0.14 -2.42 2.11
C ALA A 110 0.28 -0.92 1.79
N PRO A 111 -0.13 -0.01 2.71
CA PRO A 111 -0.01 1.43 2.49
C PRO A 111 1.43 1.93 2.31
N ASP A 112 1.61 3.00 1.54
CA ASP A 112 2.86 3.76 1.52
C ASP A 112 3.09 4.45 2.87
N LEU A 113 4.16 4.04 3.57
CA LEU A 113 4.46 4.58 4.89
C LEU A 113 4.94 6.03 4.85
N ARG A 114 5.44 6.51 3.70
CA ARG A 114 5.86 7.91 3.51
C ARG A 114 4.68 8.88 3.53
N ARG A 115 3.46 8.38 3.36
CA ARG A 115 2.20 9.14 3.41
C ARG A 115 1.45 8.95 4.74
N SER A 116 2.05 8.22 5.69
CA SER A 116 1.43 7.94 7.00
C SER A 116 1.85 8.98 8.03
N SER A 117 0.93 9.40 8.90
CA SER A 117 1.25 10.25 10.06
C SER A 117 1.85 9.47 11.23
N ILE A 118 1.78 8.14 11.24
CA ILE A 118 2.30 7.30 12.34
C ILE A 118 3.77 7.58 12.65
N PRO A 119 4.70 7.69 11.67
CA PRO A 119 6.10 8.01 11.92
C PRO A 119 6.34 9.41 12.52
N LEU A 120 5.33 10.28 12.60
CA LEU A 120 5.44 11.58 13.26
C LEU A 120 5.31 11.47 14.78
N SER A 121 4.82 10.34 15.31
CA SER A 121 4.69 10.10 16.74
C SER A 121 5.42 8.82 17.16
N ARG A 122 6.29 8.95 18.17
CA ARG A 122 7.00 7.79 18.74
C ARG A 122 6.02 6.81 19.37
N ASP A 123 5.03 7.30 20.09
CA ASP A 123 4.04 6.46 20.76
C ASP A 123 3.15 5.75 19.74
N ALA A 124 2.81 6.40 18.63
CA ALA A 124 2.09 5.76 17.54
C ALA A 124 2.92 4.64 16.88
N MET A 125 4.22 4.86 16.68
CA MET A 125 5.13 3.82 16.17
C MET A 125 5.17 2.61 17.12
N VAL A 126 5.31 2.83 18.43
CA VAL A 126 5.31 1.75 19.44
C VAL A 126 3.97 1.03 19.46
N SER A 127 2.85 1.77 19.46
CA SER A 127 1.51 1.20 19.48
C SER A 127 1.24 0.30 18.28
N VAL A 128 1.69 0.70 17.08
CA VAL A 128 1.50 -0.09 15.86
C VAL A 128 2.45 -1.27 15.81
N LEU A 129 3.75 -1.07 16.05
CA LEU A 129 4.76 -2.10 15.84
C LEU A 129 4.85 -3.08 17.01
N ARG A 130 4.64 -2.66 18.25
CA ARG A 130 4.85 -3.50 19.43
C ARG A 130 3.54 -3.91 20.09
N ASP A 131 2.60 -2.98 20.21
CA ASP A 131 1.32 -3.26 20.89
C ASP A 131 0.27 -3.85 19.94
N GLY A 132 0.54 -3.83 18.63
CA GLY A 132 -0.28 -4.49 17.63
C GLY A 132 -1.61 -3.77 17.35
N ALA A 133 -1.65 -2.45 17.50
CA ALA A 133 -2.87 -1.66 17.30
C ALA A 133 -3.53 -1.86 15.92
N LEU A 134 -2.75 -2.25 14.90
CA LEU A 134 -3.24 -2.49 13.55
C LEU A 134 -3.32 -3.97 13.15
N ARG A 135 -3.19 -4.92 14.10
CA ARG A 135 -3.36 -6.36 13.81
C ARG A 135 -4.70 -6.71 13.19
N PRO A 136 -5.86 -6.15 13.64
CA PRO A 136 -7.14 -6.43 12.98
C PRO A 136 -7.18 -5.99 11.51
N ALA A 137 -6.32 -5.03 11.11
CA ALA A 137 -6.17 -4.56 9.74
C ALA A 137 -5.09 -5.34 8.95
N GLY A 138 -4.50 -6.39 9.53
CA GLY A 138 -3.50 -7.24 8.89
C GLY A 138 -2.05 -6.75 9.00
N MET A 139 -1.77 -5.73 9.83
CA MET A 139 -0.40 -5.31 10.15
C MET A 139 0.13 -6.10 11.36
N PRO A 140 1.16 -6.95 11.22
CA PRO A 140 1.69 -7.73 12.33
C PRO A 140 2.29 -6.85 13.45
N ASP A 141 2.29 -7.37 14.67
CA ASP A 141 3.16 -6.88 15.73
C ASP A 141 4.54 -7.55 15.66
N PHE A 142 5.56 -6.85 16.16
CA PHE A 142 6.97 -7.18 16.11
C PHE A 142 7.57 -6.98 17.50
N LYS A 143 7.21 -7.86 18.44
CA LYS A 143 7.64 -7.76 19.85
C LYS A 143 9.16 -7.82 20.02
N ASP A 144 9.85 -8.43 19.07
CA ASP A 144 11.31 -8.56 19.00
C ASP A 144 12.02 -7.29 18.53
N ILE A 145 11.33 -6.36 17.84
CA ILE A 145 11.93 -5.09 17.39
C ILE A 145 12.04 -4.12 18.58
N GLY A 146 13.25 -3.86 19.05
CA GLY A 146 13.52 -3.00 20.20
C GLY A 146 13.11 -1.53 19.99
N LEU A 147 13.12 -0.74 21.07
CA LEU A 147 12.78 0.68 21.01
C LEU A 147 13.75 1.50 20.12
N ALA A 148 15.04 1.14 20.12
CA ALA A 148 16.03 1.79 19.27
C ALA A 148 15.80 1.49 17.78
N GLU A 149 15.42 0.26 17.43
CA GLU A 149 15.07 -0.12 16.05
C GLU A 149 13.75 0.53 15.62
N THR A 150 12.78 0.61 16.52
CA THR A 150 11.51 1.34 16.31
C THR A 150 11.78 2.82 16.00
N GLU A 151 12.66 3.47 16.79
CA GLU A 151 13.10 4.84 16.54
C GLU A 151 13.86 4.95 15.20
N GLY A 152 14.73 3.98 14.91
CA GLY A 152 15.44 3.91 13.63
C GLY A 152 14.48 3.86 12.44
N LEU A 153 13.47 2.99 12.48
CA LEU A 153 12.40 2.90 11.47
C LEU A 153 11.68 4.25 11.32
N GLN A 154 11.39 4.92 12.43
CA GLN A 154 10.77 6.24 12.43
C GLN A 154 11.64 7.28 11.70
N HIS A 155 12.95 7.32 11.96
CA HIS A 155 13.88 8.20 11.25
C HIS A 155 13.99 7.85 9.77
N TYR A 156 14.06 6.58 9.43
CA TYR A 156 14.16 6.14 8.04
C TYR A 156 12.92 6.55 7.22
N ILE A 157 11.72 6.30 7.75
CA ILE A 157 10.48 6.65 7.04
C ILE A 157 10.36 8.16 6.86
N ARG A 158 10.66 8.96 7.90
CA ARG A 158 10.65 10.43 7.81
C ARG A 158 11.69 10.95 6.81
N ALA A 159 12.88 10.35 6.77
CA ALA A 159 13.92 10.72 5.81
C ALA A 159 13.45 10.56 4.36
N GLU A 160 12.86 9.41 4.04
CA GLU A 160 12.36 9.09 2.70
C GLU A 160 11.09 9.90 2.35
N ALA A 161 10.23 10.18 3.34
CA ALA A 161 9.09 11.08 3.15
C ALA A 161 9.53 12.51 2.82
N ARG A 162 10.49 13.06 3.57
CA ARG A 162 11.06 14.41 3.34
C ARG A 162 11.74 14.50 1.98
N ALA A 163 12.58 13.52 1.64
CA ALA A 163 13.25 13.49 0.35
C ALA A 163 12.26 13.38 -0.84
N ALA A 164 11.10 12.76 -0.63
CA ALA A 164 10.05 12.66 -1.63
C ALA A 164 9.20 13.93 -1.73
N ALA A 165 8.98 14.65 -0.62
CA ALA A 165 8.23 15.91 -0.60
C ALA A 165 8.98 17.10 -1.24
N GLN A 166 10.31 17.01 -1.37
CA GLN A 166 11.16 18.05 -1.95
C GLN A 166 11.43 17.91 -3.45
N ARG A 167 10.86 16.88 -4.09
CA ARG A 167 10.97 16.62 -5.54
C ARG A 167 9.72 17.08 -6.26
#